data_AF-A0AAE3XB00-F1
#
_entry.id   AF-A0AAE3XB00-F1
#
_cell.length_a   1.000
_cell.length_b   1.000
_cell.length_c   1.000
_cell.angle_alpha   90.00
_cell.angle_beta   90.00
_cell.angle_gamma   90.00
#
_symmetry.space_group_name_H-M   'P 1'
#
loop_
_entity.id
_entity.type
_entity.pdbx_description
1 polymer ?
#
loop_
_entity_poly.entity_id
_entity_poly.type
_entity_poly.pdbx_seq_one_letter_code
_entity_poly.pdbx_strand_id
1 'polypeptide(L)'
;MREYLYLDACPAEETCVAVSATDDYVPAMRAETQRYADMLRALFPQAESFGVAFRLAWESHDFGRYASVKVSYDSSDERALGYALFIDSHLPARWSDTQPRLYDPDTDARAAA
;
A
#
# COMPACT_ATOMS: atom_id res chain seq x y z
N MET A 1 -2.70 -5.38 -18.23
CA MET A 1 -4.04 -4.86 -17.88
C MET A 1 -3.88 -4.04 -16.60
N ARG A 2 -4.66 -2.97 -16.38
CA ARG A 2 -4.54 -2.21 -15.12
C ARG A 2 -5.12 -3.03 -13.96
N GLU A 3 -4.29 -3.34 -12.97
CA GLU A 3 -4.65 -4.11 -11.77
C GLU A 3 -4.29 -3.36 -10.48
N TYR A 4 -4.80 -3.88 -9.36
CA TYR A 4 -4.65 -3.27 -8.04
C TYR A 4 -4.37 -4.34 -6.97
N LEU A 5 -3.28 -4.17 -6.21
CA LEU A 5 -3.13 -4.83 -4.90
C LEU A 5 -3.73 -3.92 -3.84
N TYR A 6 -4.61 -4.45 -3.01
CA TYR A 6 -5.17 -3.73 -1.87
C TYR A 6 -4.32 -4.01 -0.64
N LEU A 7 -3.86 -2.93 -0.01
CA LEU A 7 -3.15 -2.93 1.26
C LEU A 7 -4.09 -2.45 2.36
N ASP A 8 -3.59 -2.32 3.59
CA ASP A 8 -4.33 -1.75 4.71
C ASP A 8 -4.30 -0.20 4.75
N ALA A 9 -4.95 0.37 5.76
CA ALA A 9 -4.89 1.79 6.11
C ALA A 9 -3.64 2.20 6.91
N CYS A 10 -2.91 1.24 7.48
CA CYS A 10 -1.73 1.47 8.32
C CYS A 10 -0.75 0.28 8.27
N PRO A 11 0.46 0.40 8.85
CA PRO A 11 1.36 -0.72 9.07
C PRO A 11 0.74 -1.83 9.93
N ALA A 12 1.15 -3.08 9.69
CA ALA A 12 0.48 -4.27 10.25
C ALA A 12 0.58 -4.42 11.78
N GLU A 13 1.61 -3.87 12.41
CA GLU A 13 1.82 -3.94 13.87
C GLU A 13 1.39 -2.65 14.61
N GLU A 14 0.62 -1.79 13.93
CA GLU A 14 0.09 -0.54 14.48
C GLU A 14 -1.40 -0.67 14.79
N THR A 15 -1.87 0.07 15.80
CA THR A 15 -3.31 0.19 16.04
C THR A 15 -3.92 1.08 14.96
N CYS A 16 -4.91 0.59 14.25
CA CYS A 16 -5.59 1.33 13.19
C CYS A 16 -6.84 2.06 13.70
N VAL A 17 -7.23 3.11 12.97
CA VAL A 17 -8.56 3.70 13.12
C VAL A 17 -9.59 2.70 12.61
N ALA A 18 -10.37 2.15 13.54
CA ALA A 18 -11.42 1.20 13.22
C ALA A 18 -12.72 1.90 12.77
N VAL A 19 -13.53 1.16 12.02
CA VAL A 19 -14.92 1.54 11.72
C VAL A 19 -15.70 1.63 13.03
N SER A 20 -16.42 2.74 13.23
CA SER A 20 -17.29 2.96 14.39
C SER A 20 -18.71 3.28 13.94
N ALA A 21 -19.70 2.61 14.54
CA ALA A 21 -21.10 2.94 14.33
C ALA A 21 -21.57 4.15 15.14
N THR A 22 -20.77 4.60 16.12
CA THR A 22 -21.13 5.63 17.11
C THR A 22 -20.34 6.92 16.97
N ASP A 23 -19.19 6.90 16.29
CA ASP A 23 -18.28 8.03 16.16
C ASP A 23 -18.04 8.40 14.68
N ASP A 24 -17.75 9.68 14.40
CA ASP A 24 -17.29 10.11 13.08
C ASP A 24 -15.81 9.73 12.86
N TYR A 25 -15.57 8.48 12.49
CA TYR A 25 -14.24 7.92 12.28
C TYR A 25 -13.64 8.25 10.91
N VAL A 26 -14.46 8.64 9.93
CA VAL A 26 -14.05 8.77 8.51
C VAL A 26 -12.92 9.80 8.32
N PRO A 27 -12.93 10.99 8.95
CA PRO A 27 -11.82 11.94 8.85
C PRO A 27 -10.50 11.38 9.39
N ALA A 28 -10.53 10.70 10.54
CA ALA A 28 -9.35 10.11 11.17
C ALA A 28 -8.78 8.97 10.32
N MET A 29 -9.64 8.06 9.84
CA MET A 29 -9.25 6.96 8.96
C MET A 29 -8.65 7.45 7.65
N ARG A 30 -9.25 8.49 7.04
CA ARG A 30 -8.69 9.12 5.84
C ARG A 30 -7.30 9.70 6.08
N ALA A 31 -7.11 10.39 7.20
CA ALA A 31 -5.82 10.98 7.56
C ALA A 31 -4.75 9.91 7.80
N GLU A 32 -5.09 8.83 8.50
CA GLU A 32 -4.20 7.69 8.73
C GLU A 32 -3.82 6.99 7.42
N THR A 33 -4.80 6.68 6.58
CA THR A 33 -4.56 6.03 5.27
C THR A 33 -3.70 6.90 4.36
N GLN A 34 -3.92 8.23 4.38
CA GLN A 34 -3.09 9.15 3.61
C GLN A 34 -1.64 9.17 4.14
N ARG A 35 -1.46 9.21 5.47
CA ARG A 35 -0.14 9.10 6.10
C ARG A 35 0.56 7.81 5.71
N TYR A 36 -0.18 6.69 5.64
CA TYR A 36 0.38 5.43 5.18
C TYR A 36 0.79 5.45 3.72
N ALA A 37 -0.05 6.00 2.84
CA ALA A 37 0.31 6.18 1.43
C ALA A 37 1.58 7.05 1.25
N ASP A 38 1.74 8.10 2.06
CA ASP A 38 2.92 8.97 2.03
C ASP A 38 4.17 8.24 2.55
N MET A 39 4.03 7.44 3.61
CA MET A 39 5.11 6.56 4.09
C MET A 39 5.53 5.55 3.01
N LEU A 40 4.58 4.90 2.34
CA LEU A 40 4.88 3.95 1.26
C LEU A 40 5.58 4.63 0.08
N ARG A 41 5.19 5.85 -0.31
CA ARG A 41 5.90 6.63 -1.34
C ARG A 41 7.36 6.91 -0.95
N ALA A 42 7.62 7.20 0.33
CA ALA A 42 8.97 7.43 0.82
C ALA A 42 9.80 6.14 0.90
N LEU A 43 9.17 5.03 1.30
CA LEU A 43 9.79 3.71 1.37
C LEU A 43 10.13 3.12 0.01
N PHE A 44 9.32 3.40 -1.01
CA PHE A 44 9.42 2.80 -2.34
C PHE A 44 9.66 3.87 -3.41
N PRO A 45 10.81 4.57 -3.38
CA PRO A 45 11.07 5.73 -4.22
C PRO A 45 11.10 5.41 -5.72
N GLN A 46 11.27 4.15 -6.11
CA GLN A 46 11.32 3.71 -7.51
C GLN A 46 9.93 3.47 -8.12
N ALA A 47 8.83 3.59 -7.37
CA ALA A 47 7.50 3.19 -7.83
C ALA A 47 7.10 3.78 -9.18
N GLU A 48 7.29 5.09 -9.36
CA GLU A 48 6.95 5.77 -10.61
C GLU A 48 7.77 5.24 -11.80
N SER A 49 9.06 4.94 -11.58
CA SER A 49 9.95 4.40 -12.63
C SER A 49 9.59 2.97 -13.07
N PHE A 50 8.85 2.25 -12.23
CA PHE A 50 8.29 0.92 -12.52
C PHE A 50 6.81 0.97 -12.94
N GLY A 51 6.25 2.16 -13.16
CA GLY A 51 4.84 2.30 -13.57
C GLY A 51 3.83 1.96 -12.48
N VAL A 52 4.27 1.99 -11.21
CA VAL A 52 3.49 1.66 -10.02
C VAL A 52 3.08 2.94 -9.28
N ALA A 53 1.86 2.99 -8.76
CA ALA A 53 1.36 4.14 -8.00
C ALA A 53 0.53 3.76 -6.77
N PHE A 54 0.76 4.45 -5.67
CA PHE A 54 -0.05 4.36 -4.45
C PHE A 54 -1.26 5.30 -4.51
N ARG A 55 -2.46 4.75 -4.29
CA ARG A 55 -3.73 5.49 -4.31
C ARG A 55 -4.54 5.16 -3.05
N LEU A 56 -5.37 6.10 -2.60
CA LEU A 56 -6.43 5.78 -1.66
C LEU A 56 -7.56 5.03 -2.38
N ALA A 57 -8.12 4.04 -1.72
CA ALA A 57 -9.36 3.37 -2.09
C ALA A 57 -10.34 3.45 -0.92
N TRP A 58 -11.63 3.35 -1.24
CA TRP A 58 -12.70 3.30 -0.25
C TRP A 58 -13.59 2.13 -0.57
N GLU A 59 -13.73 1.24 0.39
CA GLU A 59 -14.55 0.04 0.28
C GLU A 59 -15.75 0.17 1.21
N SER A 60 -16.94 -0.15 0.70
CA SER A 60 -18.18 -0.10 1.46
C SER A 60 -18.49 -1.47 2.04
N HIS A 61 -18.70 -1.53 3.36
CA HIS A 61 -19.13 -2.73 4.09
C HIS A 61 -20.37 -2.43 4.93
N ASP A 62 -21.02 -3.48 5.46
CA ASP A 62 -22.27 -3.37 6.22
C ASP A 62 -22.16 -2.48 7.48
N PHE A 63 -20.95 -2.30 8.01
CA PHE A 63 -20.69 -1.50 9.21
C PHE A 63 -20.19 -0.08 8.91
N GLY A 64 -20.05 0.27 7.63
CA GLY A 64 -19.52 1.55 7.17
C GLY A 64 -18.49 1.41 6.06
N ARG A 65 -17.82 2.52 5.73
CA ARG A 65 -16.78 2.54 4.69
C ARG A 65 -15.41 2.46 5.32
N TYR A 66 -14.55 1.61 4.79
CA TYR A 66 -13.15 1.54 5.17
C TYR A 66 -12.27 2.16 4.07
N ALA A 67 -11.20 2.86 4.44
CA ALA A 67 -10.21 3.34 3.50
C ALA A 67 -9.01 2.41 3.50
N SER A 68 -8.42 2.19 2.32
CA SER A 68 -7.19 1.43 2.15
C SER A 68 -6.22 2.15 1.23
N VAL A 69 -4.95 1.78 1.29
CA VAL A 69 -4.02 2.09 0.20
C VAL A 69 -4.12 0.97 -0.85
N LYS A 70 -4.08 1.33 -2.13
CA LYS A 70 -3.91 0.37 -3.22
C LYS A 70 -2.69 0.68 -4.05
N VAL A 71 -2.04 -0.37 -4.53
CA VAL A 71 -0.91 -0.34 -5.45
C VAL A 71 -1.45 -0.61 -6.85
N SER A 72 -1.40 0.40 -7.71
CA SER A 72 -1.87 0.35 -9.09
C SER A 72 -0.72 0.05 -10.05
N TYR A 73 -0.81 -1.00 -10.86
CA TYR A 73 0.23 -1.44 -11.80
C TYR A 73 -0.38 -1.99 -13.09
N ASP A 74 0.42 -2.10 -14.16
CA ASP A 74 0.01 -2.79 -15.38
C ASP A 74 0.50 -4.24 -15.32
N SER A 75 -0.40 -5.20 -15.15
CA SER A 75 -0.07 -6.63 -15.06
C SER A 75 0.49 -7.23 -16.34
N SER A 76 0.40 -6.51 -17.47
CA SER A 76 1.05 -6.92 -18.72
C SER A 76 2.51 -6.45 -18.81
N ASP A 77 2.96 -5.61 -17.88
CA ASP A 77 4.37 -5.23 -17.72
C ASP A 77 4.97 -6.04 -16.56
N GLU A 78 5.81 -7.01 -16.89
CA GLU A 78 6.46 -7.91 -15.92
C GLU A 78 7.29 -7.14 -14.87
N ARG A 79 7.87 -5.98 -15.24
CA ARG A 79 8.61 -5.16 -14.28
C ARG A 79 7.69 -4.49 -13.27
N ALA A 80 6.53 -4.00 -13.75
CA ALA A 80 5.54 -3.37 -12.89
C ALA A 80 4.90 -4.40 -11.93
N LEU A 81 4.61 -5.60 -12.44
CA LEU A 81 4.15 -6.73 -11.63
C LEU A 81 5.20 -7.13 -10.58
N GLY A 82 6.45 -7.34 -10.98
CA GLY A 82 7.53 -7.71 -10.06
C GLY A 82 7.73 -6.68 -8.94
N TYR A 83 7.72 -5.38 -9.28
CA TYR A 83 7.82 -4.32 -8.29
C TYR A 83 6.60 -4.24 -7.36
N ALA A 84 5.38 -4.48 -7.88
CA ALA A 84 4.17 -4.53 -7.06
C ALA A 84 4.22 -5.67 -6.03
N LEU A 85 4.70 -6.86 -6.43
CA LEU A 85 4.90 -7.99 -5.52
C LEU A 85 6.03 -7.76 -4.51
N PHE A 86 7.09 -7.07 -4.95
CA PHE A 86 8.16 -6.63 -4.04
C PHE A 86 7.62 -5.71 -2.95
N ILE A 87 6.79 -4.71 -3.31
CA ILE A 87 6.14 -3.82 -2.34
C ILE A 87 5.35 -4.65 -1.31
N ASP A 88 4.51 -5.57 -1.78
CA ASP A 88 3.64 -6.40 -0.93
C ASP A 88 4.44 -7.26 0.05
N SER A 89 5.55 -7.85 -0.41
CA SER A 89 6.45 -8.67 0.42
C SER A 89 7.30 -7.83 1.38
N HIS A 90 7.32 -6.52 1.20
CA HIS A 90 8.18 -5.59 1.93
C HIS A 90 7.37 -4.42 2.50
N LEU A 91 6.16 -4.65 2.98
CA LEU A 91 5.43 -3.61 3.71
C LEU A 91 6.13 -3.29 5.05
N PRO A 92 5.99 -2.06 5.58
CA PRO A 92 6.42 -1.75 6.93
C PRO A 92 5.53 -2.43 7.96
N ALA A 93 6.14 -2.91 9.03
CA ALA A 93 5.43 -3.43 10.19
C ALA A 93 4.98 -2.26 11.09
N ARG A 94 5.78 -1.19 11.18
CA ARG A 94 5.59 -0.06 12.10
C ARG A 94 5.82 1.28 11.43
N TRP A 95 5.27 2.36 12.01
CA TRP A 95 5.51 3.73 11.52
C TRP A 95 6.99 4.15 11.57
N SER A 96 7.78 3.53 12.43
CA SER A 96 9.22 3.77 12.57
C SER A 96 10.06 3.13 11.45
N ASP A 97 9.48 2.27 10.64
CA ASP A 97 10.20 1.59 9.56
C ASP A 97 10.36 2.56 8.39
N THR A 98 11.34 3.46 8.48
CA THR A 98 11.54 4.56 7.53
C THR A 98 12.67 4.32 6.53
N GLN A 99 13.32 3.16 6.57
CA GLN A 99 14.43 2.85 5.68
C GLN A 99 13.93 2.54 4.25
N PRO A 100 14.35 3.29 3.21
CA PRO A 100 13.94 3.03 1.85
C PRO A 100 14.31 1.62 1.39
N ARG A 101 13.41 1.01 0.62
CA ARG A 101 13.53 -0.33 0.05
C ARG A 101 13.77 -0.20 -1.43
N LEU A 102 14.92 -0.69 -1.87
CA LEU A 102 15.33 -0.63 -3.26
C LEU A 102 15.08 -1.99 -3.90
N TYR A 103 14.45 -1.98 -5.06
CA TYR A 103 14.22 -3.15 -5.89
C TYR A 103 15.27 -3.23 -6.99
N ASP A 104 15.84 -4.41 -7.14
CA ASP A 104 16.70 -4.80 -8.24
C ASP A 104 16.06 -6.00 -8.99
N PRO A 105 15.56 -5.79 -10.23
CA PRO A 105 14.92 -6.84 -11.01
C PRO A 105 15.78 -8.10 -11.22
N ASP A 106 17.11 -8.00 -11.17
CA ASP A 106 17.99 -9.14 -11.42
C ASP A 106 18.13 -10.05 -10.19
N THR A 107 17.95 -9.49 -8.99
CA THR A 107 18.12 -10.21 -7.71
C THR A 107 16.81 -10.49 -7.00
N ASP A 108 15.81 -9.62 -7.13
CA ASP A 108 14.54 -9.69 -6.42
C ASP A 108 13.43 -10.39 -7.23
N ALA A 109 13.58 -10.58 -8.55
CA ALA A 109 12.57 -11.23 -9.39
C ALA A 109 12.36 -12.74 -9.10
N ARG A 110 13.08 -13.32 -8.12
CA ARG A 110 13.13 -14.77 -7.90
C ARG A 110 12.40 -15.30 -6.66
N ALA A 111 11.65 -14.48 -5.92
CA ALA A 111 11.01 -14.95 -4.69
C ALA A 111 9.58 -15.51 -4.84
N ALA A 112 9.00 -15.52 -6.04
CA ALA A 112 7.61 -15.95 -6.28
C ALA A 112 7.50 -17.27 -7.07
N ALA A 113 8.22 -18.31 -6.64
CA ALA A 113 8.10 -19.67 -7.17
C ALA A 113 7.71 -20.66 -6.06
#